data_AF-A0A4Y2P476-F1
#
_entry.id   AF-A0A4Y2P476-F1
#
_cell.length_a   1.000
_cell.length_b   1.000
_cell.length_c   1.000
_cell.angle_alpha   90.00
_cell.angle_beta   90.00
_cell.angle_gamma   90.00
#
_symmetry.space_group_name_H-M   'P 1'
#
loop_
_entity.id
_entity.type
_entity.pdbx_description
1 polymer ?
#
loop_
_entity_poly.entity_id
_entity_poly.type
_entity_poly.pdbx_seq_one_letter_code
_entity_poly.pdbx_strand_id
1 'polypeptide(L)'
;MERFSQLGCRLHRSLSRDLNLSRLFLWGYVKNIVDQSPIRDTDELKSQITSVIQTVDSVMLHRTWLEFSYRLDALRTTNGAYIEIVE
;
A
#
# COMPACT_ATOMS: atom_id res chain seq x y z
N MET A 1 19.42 18.55 19.37
CA MET A 1 18.63 17.37 19.79
C MET A 1 17.26 17.33 19.09
N GLU A 2 16.61 18.47 18.84
CA GLU A 2 15.28 18.56 18.19
C GLU A 2 15.21 18.09 16.72
N ARG A 3 16.27 18.23 15.91
CA ARG A 3 16.27 17.75 14.52
C ARG A 3 16.09 16.23 14.42
N PHE A 4 16.67 15.47 15.34
CA PHE A 4 16.52 14.01 15.38
C PHE A 4 15.10 13.59 15.81
N SER A 5 14.50 14.30 16.78
CA SER A 5 13.07 14.10 17.12
C SER A 5 12.15 14.45 15.96
N GLN A 6 12.40 15.55 15.24
CA GLN A 6 11.60 15.94 14.08
C GLN A 6 11.74 14.98 12.90
N LEU A 7 12.94 14.49 12.62
CA LEU A 7 13.19 13.44 11.62
C LEU A 7 12.46 12.14 12.00
N GLY A 8 12.51 11.74 13.28
CA GLY A 8 11.75 10.59 13.79
C GLY A 8 10.25 10.74 13.60
N CYS A 9 9.67 11.90 13.95
CA CYS A 9 8.25 12.17 13.75
C CYS A 9 7.84 12.24 12.27
N ARG A 10 8.70 12.75 11.38
CA ARG A 10 8.46 12.81 9.93
C ARG A 10 8.55 11.44 9.27
N LEU A 11 9.55 10.63 9.64
CA LEU A 11 9.71 9.27 9.15
C LEU A 11 8.57 8.37 9.62
N HIS A 12 8.17 8.45 10.89
CA HIS A 12 7.01 7.73 11.42
C HIS A 12 5.72 8.08 10.67
N ARG A 13 5.50 9.37 10.39
CA ARG A 13 4.30 9.85 9.68
C ARG A 13 4.31 9.47 8.19
N SER A 14 5.47 9.42 7.56
CA SER A 14 5.60 9.04 6.14
C SER A 14 5.47 7.54 5.96
N LEU A 15 6.12 6.73 6.81
CA LEU A 15 5.91 5.28 6.85
C LEU A 15 4.44 4.91 7.08
N SER A 16 3.74 5.65 7.94
CA SER A 16 2.28 5.49 8.13
C SER A 16 1.48 5.81 6.87
N ARG A 17 1.89 6.81 6.08
CA ARG A 17 1.25 7.18 4.82
C ARG A 17 1.52 6.15 3.72
N ASP A 18 2.76 5.69 3.58
CA ASP A 18 3.14 4.71 2.56
C ASP A 18 2.57 3.31 2.84
N LEU A 19 2.45 2.90 4.12
CA LEU A 19 1.73 1.68 4.51
C LEU A 19 0.24 1.78 4.23
N ASN A 20 -0.30 3.01 4.26
CA ASN A 20 -1.67 3.26 3.85
C ASN A 20 -1.81 3.12 2.33
N LEU A 21 -0.85 3.61 1.55
CA LEU A 21 -0.84 3.49 0.09
C LEU A 21 -0.75 2.03 -0.38
N SER A 22 0.12 1.20 0.24
CA SER A 22 0.19 -0.22 -0.09
C SER A 22 -1.09 -0.98 0.31
N ARG A 23 -1.67 -0.65 1.47
CA ARG A 23 -2.99 -1.15 1.86
C ARG A 23 -4.10 -0.70 0.92
N LEU A 24 -4.07 0.54 0.44
CA LEU A 24 -5.01 1.10 -0.53
C LEU A 24 -4.90 0.40 -1.89
N PHE A 25 -3.69 0.06 -2.33
CA PHE A 25 -3.47 -0.67 -3.58
C PHE A 25 -4.04 -2.10 -3.51
N LEU A 26 -3.67 -2.86 -2.48
CA LEU A 26 -4.17 -4.23 -2.31
C LEU A 26 -5.69 -4.24 -2.10
N TRP A 27 -6.20 -3.29 -1.32
CA TRP A 27 -7.64 -3.12 -1.13
C TRP A 27 -8.36 -2.74 -2.42
N GLY A 28 -7.80 -1.83 -3.23
CA GLY A 28 -8.33 -1.45 -4.53
C GLY A 28 -8.37 -2.62 -5.50
N TYR A 29 -7.35 -3.46 -5.51
CA TYR A 29 -7.29 -4.69 -6.31
C TYR A 29 -8.38 -5.69 -5.89
N VAL A 30 -8.46 -6.00 -4.59
CA VAL A 30 -9.47 -6.93 -4.07
C VAL A 30 -10.88 -6.42 -4.35
N LYS A 31 -11.13 -5.13 -4.06
CA LYS A 31 -12.43 -4.50 -4.30
C LYS A 31 -12.83 -4.54 -5.77
N ASN A 32 -11.92 -4.24 -6.70
CA ASN A 32 -12.21 -4.25 -8.13
C ASN A 32 -12.67 -5.63 -8.63
N ILE A 33 -12.09 -6.72 -8.11
CA ILE A 33 -12.48 -8.07 -8.51
C ILE A 33 -13.77 -8.52 -7.82
N VAL A 34 -13.93 -8.14 -6.55
CA VAL A 34 -15.15 -8.42 -5.78
C VAL A 34 -16.36 -7.71 -6.40
N ASP A 35 -16.24 -6.44 -6.78
CA ASP A 35 -17.31 -5.65 -7.41
C ASP A 35 -17.72 -6.15 -8.81
N GLN A 36 -16.85 -6.92 -9.48
CA GLN A 36 -17.11 -7.46 -10.83
C GLN A 36 -17.89 -8.78 -10.83
N SER A 37 -18.00 -9.49 -9.70
CA SER A 37 -18.84 -10.69 -9.62
C SER A 37 -20.11 -10.43 -8.82
N PRO A 38 -21.26 -10.96 -9.26
CA PRO A 38 -22.48 -10.91 -8.48
C PRO A 38 -22.33 -11.80 -7.24
N ILE A 39 -22.52 -11.22 -6.06
CA ILE A 39 -22.43 -11.91 -4.77
C ILE A 39 -23.86 -12.15 -4.27
N ARG A 40 -24.20 -13.41 -4.01
CA ARG A 40 -25.56 -13.81 -3.62
C ARG A 40 -25.68 -14.06 -2.12
N ASP A 41 -24.59 -14.46 -1.48
CA ASP A 41 -24.52 -14.72 -0.05
C ASP A 41 -23.13 -14.40 0.55
N THR A 42 -23.08 -14.28 1.87
CA THR A 42 -21.87 -14.00 2.66
C THR A 42 -20.79 -15.08 2.49
N ASP A 43 -21.15 -16.35 2.31
CA ASP A 43 -20.16 -17.42 2.10
C ASP A 43 -19.53 -17.36 0.71
N GLU A 44 -20.28 -16.92 -0.31
CA GLU A 44 -19.76 -16.65 -1.64
C GLU A 44 -18.75 -15.49 -1.63
N LEU A 45 -19.04 -14.42 -0.87
CA LEU A 45 -18.11 -13.31 -0.67
C LEU A 45 -16.80 -13.77 -0.01
N LYS A 46 -16.86 -14.60 1.04
CA LYS A 46 -15.65 -15.14 1.71
C LYS A 46 -14.82 -15.98 0.74
N SER A 47 -15.48 -16.83 -0.04
CA SER A 47 -14.83 -17.68 -1.04
C SER A 47 -14.16 -16.84 -2.13
N GLN A 48 -14.85 -15.82 -2.61
CA GLN A 48 -14.33 -14.91 -3.63
C GLN A 48 -13.14 -14.11 -3.12
N ILE A 49 -13.21 -13.51 -1.93
CA ILE A 49 -12.07 -12.81 -1.31
C ILE A 49 -10.88 -13.76 -1.17
N THR A 50 -11.11 -15.00 -0.73
CA THR A 50 -10.04 -16.01 -0.58
C THR A 50 -9.41 -16.34 -1.93
N SER A 51 -10.21 -16.54 -2.97
CA SER A 51 -9.74 -16.80 -4.33
C SER A 51 -8.93 -15.62 -4.87
N VAL A 52 -9.42 -14.39 -4.69
CA VAL A 52 -8.70 -13.18 -5.12
C VAL A 52 -7.36 -13.04 -4.40
N ILE A 53 -7.31 -13.29 -3.08
CA ILE A 53 -6.04 -13.28 -2.34
C ILE A 53 -5.08 -14.35 -2.89
N GLN A 54 -5.58 -15.52 -3.29
CA GLN A 54 -4.76 -16.56 -3.92
C GLN A 54 -4.25 -16.16 -5.31
N THR A 55 -4.93 -15.26 -6.04
CA THR A 55 -4.43 -14.71 -7.31
C THR A 55 -3.30 -13.69 -7.13
N VAL A 56 -3.09 -13.18 -5.91
CA VAL A 56 -2.01 -12.24 -5.63
C VAL A 56 -0.68 -12.99 -5.70
N ASP A 57 -0.03 -12.91 -6.85
CA ASP A 57 1.25 -13.57 -7.08
C ASP A 57 2.39 -12.89 -6.30
N SER A 58 3.42 -13.68 -5.99
CA SER A 58 4.66 -13.21 -5.37
C SER A 58 5.30 -12.03 -6.12
N VAL A 59 5.18 -11.98 -7.44
CA VAL A 59 5.67 -10.89 -8.30
C VAL A 59 4.88 -9.61 -8.05
N MET A 60 3.56 -9.70 -7.83
CA MET A 60 2.71 -8.54 -7.55
C MET A 60 3.00 -7.95 -6.17
N LEU A 61 3.23 -8.81 -5.18
CA LEU A 61 3.71 -8.40 -3.86
C LEU A 61 5.10 -7.78 -3.93
N HIS A 62 6.01 -8.37 -4.70
CA HIS A 62 7.37 -7.86 -4.86
C HIS A 62 7.40 -6.48 -5.52
N ARG A 63 6.58 -6.25 -6.56
CA ARG A 63 6.44 -4.93 -7.20
C ARG A 63 5.89 -3.88 -6.22
N THR A 64 4.86 -4.23 -5.47
CA THR A 64 4.27 -3.36 -4.43
C THR A 64 5.31 -3.01 -3.36
N TRP A 65 6.12 -4.01 -2.96
CA TRP A 65 7.20 -3.82 -2.00
C TRP A 65 8.33 -2.93 -2.55
N LEU A 66 8.66 -3.08 -3.82
CA LEU A 66 9.68 -2.26 -4.49
C LEU A 66 9.22 -0.80 -4.57
N GLU A 67 7.97 -0.56 -4.93
CA GLU A 67 7.41 0.79 -5.00
C GLU A 67 7.33 1.46 -3.61
N PHE A 68 6.95 0.69 -2.59
CA PHE A 68 7.01 1.14 -1.19
C PHE A 68 8.44 1.49 -0.76
N SER A 69 9.41 0.64 -1.09
CA SER A 69 10.83 0.86 -0.80
C SER A 69 11.38 2.07 -1.54
N TYR A 70 10.99 2.28 -2.80
CA TYR A 70 11.35 3.46 -3.59
C TYR A 70 10.82 4.74 -2.95
N ARG A 71 9.54 4.79 -2.56
CA ARG A 71 8.96 5.97 -1.90
C ARG A 71 9.62 6.25 -0.56
N LEU A 72 9.93 5.21 0.22
CA LEU A 72 10.69 5.35 1.47
C LEU A 72 12.09 5.90 1.25
N ASP A 73 12.80 5.42 0.23
CA ASP A 73 14.14 5.90 -0.10
C ASP A 73 14.11 7.34 -0.63
N ALA A 74 13.08 7.68 -1.41
CA ALA A 74 12.83 9.02 -1.89
C ALA A 74 12.56 10.00 -0.72
N LEU A 75 11.73 9.61 0.26
CA LEU A 75 11.48 10.38 1.48
C LEU A 75 12.73 10.57 2.35
N ARG A 76 13.57 9.53 2.42
CA ARG A 76 14.86 9.57 3.12
C ARG A 76 15.80 10.57 2.44
N THR A 77 15.85 10.53 1.11
CA THR A 77 16.72 11.39 0.29
C THR A 77 16.27 12.85 0.33
N THR A 78 14.96 13.10 0.38
CA THR A 78 14.42 14.47 0.50
C THR A 78 14.34 14.99 1.93
N ASN A 79 14.88 14.27 2.91
CA ASN A 79 14.90 14.67 4.31
C ASN A 79 13.48 15.01 4.85
N GLY A 80 12.44 14.35 4.30
CA GLY A 80 11.03 14.63 4.59
C GLY A 80 10.42 15.83 3.86
N ALA A 81 11.06 16.38 2.83
CA ALA A 81 10.40 17.28 1.88
C ALA A 81 9.51 16.44 0.93
N TYR A 82 8.22 16.75 0.95
CA TYR A 82 7.16 16.05 0.23
C TYR A 82 7.50 15.96 -1.26
N ILE A 83 7.65 14.75 -1.79
CA ILE A 83 7.75 14.54 -3.24
C ILE A 83 6.31 14.34 -3.73
N GLU A 84 5.76 15.35 -4.39
CA GLU A 84 4.64 15.13 -5.30
C GLU A 84 5.19 14.32 -6.48
N ILE A 85 4.75 13.08 -6.60
CA ILE A 85 4.87 12.35 -7.86
C ILE A 85 3.81 12.98 -8.76
N VAL A 86 4.23 13.94 -9.58
CA VAL A 86 3.41 14.48 -10.68
C VAL A 86 3.38 13.40 -11.77
N GLU A 87 2.17 12.99 -12.16
CA GLU A 87 1.95 12.11 -13.33
C GLU A 87 2.51 12.72 -14.62
#